data_AF-A0A0E9LRP4-F1
#
_entry.id   AF-A0A0E9LRP4-F1
#
_cell.length_a   1.000
_cell.length_b   1.000
_cell.length_c   1.000
_cell.angle_alpha   90.00
_cell.angle_beta   90.00
_cell.angle_gamma   90.00
#
_symmetry.space_group_name_H-M   'P 1'
#
loop_
_entity.id
_entity.type
_entity.pdbx_description
1 polymer ?
#
loop_
_entity_poly.entity_id
_entity_poly.type
_entity_poly.pdbx_seq_one_letter_code
_entity_poly.pdbx_strand_id
1 'polypeptide(L)'
;MSCDAKEVNLYPSFTHTAEVVVNQEGAYDEAIDIFVSEISEAIADLDTDGGILDVMIEGMFLEVTPNAASGVPENSASRTTSSIVLTDWNGGEHLLIEDLSIELTEVTQEVNLQSSLRKAGVKQFRDILFAIAQNDIPAGKEKVGVRLTGSPTPSGSYINAELKLKIKIVVEYKTDI
;
A
#
# COMPACT_ATOMS: atom_id res chain seq x y z
N MET A 1 -26.86 -42.04 4.73
CA MET A 1 -26.75 -40.95 3.74
C MET A 1 -25.64 -40.05 4.23
N SER A 2 -24.54 -40.01 3.50
CA SER A 2 -23.43 -39.09 3.73
C SER A 2 -23.94 -37.69 3.43
N CYS A 3 -23.94 -36.78 4.40
CA CYS A 3 -23.89 -35.36 4.09
C CYS A 3 -22.49 -35.13 3.56
N ASP A 4 -22.35 -35.07 2.24
CA ASP A 4 -21.09 -34.68 1.62
C ASP A 4 -20.89 -33.20 1.98
N ALA A 5 -19.96 -32.94 2.90
CA ALA A 5 -19.55 -31.60 3.29
C ALA A 5 -19.21 -30.81 2.02
N LYS A 6 -19.81 -29.64 1.85
CA LYS A 6 -19.49 -28.78 0.70
C LYS A 6 -18.39 -27.84 1.13
N GLU A 7 -17.24 -27.94 0.47
CA GLU A 7 -16.19 -26.94 0.60
C GLU A 7 -16.69 -25.62 0.01
N VAL A 8 -16.70 -24.56 0.83
CA VAL A 8 -17.07 -23.20 0.42
C VAL A 8 -15.87 -22.30 0.59
N ASN A 9 -15.51 -21.55 -0.47
CA ASN A 9 -14.49 -20.52 -0.40
C ASN A 9 -15.15 -19.15 -0.21
N LEU A 10 -14.67 -18.39 0.78
CA LEU A 10 -15.11 -17.01 1.06
C LEU A 10 -13.99 -16.05 0.69
N TYR A 11 -14.34 -14.88 0.15
CA TYR A 11 -13.41 -13.85 -0.32
C TYR A 11 -13.72 -12.46 0.24
N PRO A 12 -13.77 -12.29 1.57
CA PRO A 12 -13.93 -10.96 2.17
C PRO A 12 -12.76 -10.03 1.81
N SER A 13 -13.03 -8.72 1.82
CA SER A 13 -12.07 -7.69 1.41
C SER A 13 -12.10 -6.48 2.32
N PHE A 14 -10.96 -5.83 2.52
CA PHE A 14 -10.84 -4.56 3.21
C PHE A 14 -9.86 -3.62 2.50
N THR A 15 -9.88 -2.34 2.85
CA THR A 15 -8.95 -1.34 2.32
C THR A 15 -8.06 -0.85 3.45
N HIS A 16 -6.76 -1.04 3.31
CA HIS A 16 -5.76 -0.44 4.17
C HIS A 16 -5.25 0.86 3.57
N THR A 17 -4.95 1.85 4.41
CA THR A 17 -4.50 3.17 3.99
C THR A 17 -3.27 3.57 4.79
N ALA A 18 -2.23 4.00 4.10
CA ALA A 18 -1.04 4.57 4.73
C ALA A 18 -0.71 5.92 4.07
N GLU A 19 -0.27 6.88 4.87
CA GLU A 19 -0.14 8.28 4.44
C GLU A 19 1.23 8.86 4.76
N VAL A 20 1.65 9.82 3.93
CA VAL A 20 2.84 10.64 4.17
C VAL A 20 2.66 12.02 3.57
N VAL A 21 3.34 13.00 4.14
CA VAL A 21 3.34 14.38 3.64
C VAL A 21 4.72 14.66 3.02
N VAL A 22 4.74 14.95 1.72
CA VAL A 22 5.93 15.47 1.05
C VAL A 22 5.86 16.99 1.14
N ASN A 23 6.80 17.58 1.88
CA ASN A 23 6.84 19.03 2.12
C ASN A 23 8.28 19.54 2.04
N GLN A 24 8.85 19.57 0.84
CA GLN A 24 10.26 19.92 0.63
C GLN A 24 10.57 20.39 -0.79
N GLU A 25 11.76 20.98 -0.94
CA GLU A 25 12.35 21.37 -2.22
C GLU A 25 13.20 20.23 -2.80
N GLY A 26 13.06 19.97 -4.10
CA GLY A 26 13.87 18.97 -4.80
C GLY A 26 13.38 17.53 -4.61
N ALA A 27 14.27 16.57 -4.82
CA ALA A 27 13.96 15.14 -4.72
C ALA A 27 13.61 14.75 -3.29
N TYR A 28 12.74 13.75 -3.12
CA TYR A 28 12.27 13.25 -1.83
C TYR A 28 12.41 11.74 -1.70
N ASP A 29 12.44 11.30 -0.45
CA ASP A 29 12.63 9.91 -0.03
C ASP A 29 11.88 9.72 1.29
N GLU A 30 10.59 9.45 1.18
CA GLU A 30 9.67 9.41 2.32
C GLU A 30 9.33 7.97 2.72
N ALA A 31 9.34 7.71 4.03
CA ALA A 31 8.89 6.44 4.58
C ALA A 31 7.39 6.46 4.85
N ILE A 32 6.71 5.41 4.43
CA ILE A 32 5.31 5.09 4.70
C ILE A 32 5.32 3.79 5.49
N ASP A 33 4.87 3.84 6.74
CA ASP A 33 4.78 2.67 7.59
C ASP A 33 3.38 2.03 7.46
N ILE A 34 3.34 0.74 7.14
CA ILE A 34 2.13 -0.07 7.19
C ILE A 34 2.21 -0.94 8.44
N PHE A 35 1.34 -0.70 9.42
CA PHE A 35 1.39 -1.43 10.68
C PHE A 35 0.78 -2.82 10.54
N VAL A 36 1.52 -3.80 11.05
CA VAL A 36 1.08 -5.19 11.10
C VAL A 36 -0.24 -5.33 11.86
N SER A 37 -0.35 -4.65 13.01
CA SER A 37 -1.53 -4.73 13.88
C SER A 37 -2.80 -4.30 13.17
N GLU A 38 -2.75 -3.23 12.38
CA GLU A 38 -3.91 -2.70 11.65
C GLU A 38 -4.40 -3.70 10.59
N ILE A 39 -3.48 -4.39 9.91
CA ILE A 39 -3.83 -5.44 8.95
C ILE A 39 -4.38 -6.66 9.69
N SER A 40 -3.73 -7.11 10.77
CA SER A 40 -4.18 -8.27 11.54
C SER A 40 -5.57 -8.06 12.15
N GLU A 41 -5.85 -6.86 12.69
CA GLU A 41 -7.17 -6.49 13.20
C GLU A 41 -8.22 -6.50 12.10
N ALA A 42 -7.93 -5.89 10.94
CA ALA A 42 -8.84 -5.89 9.80
C ALA A 42 -9.15 -7.30 9.27
N ILE A 43 -8.20 -8.23 9.35
CA ILE A 43 -8.40 -9.65 9.00
C ILE A 43 -9.26 -10.36 10.06
N ALA A 44 -8.99 -10.12 11.34
CA ALA A 44 -9.76 -10.70 12.44
C ALA A 44 -11.24 -10.26 12.41
N ASP A 45 -11.50 -9.01 12.00
CA ASP A 45 -12.84 -8.44 11.87
C ASP A 45 -13.69 -9.06 10.74
N LEU A 46 -13.11 -9.87 9.85
CA LEU A 46 -13.84 -10.49 8.75
C LEU A 46 -14.79 -11.62 9.21
N ASP A 47 -14.78 -12.00 10.50
CA ASP A 47 -15.70 -12.94 11.17
C ASP A 47 -15.94 -14.22 10.35
N THR A 48 -14.86 -14.95 10.04
CA THR A 48 -14.91 -16.17 9.22
C THR A 48 -14.32 -17.36 9.97
N ASP A 49 -15.17 -18.37 10.19
CA ASP A 49 -14.75 -19.69 10.68
C ASP A 49 -14.13 -20.48 9.52
N GLY A 50 -12.81 -20.34 9.33
CA GLY A 50 -12.11 -21.01 8.25
C GLY A 50 -10.60 -20.83 8.28
N GLY A 51 -9.88 -21.73 7.61
CA GLY A 51 -8.44 -21.58 7.40
C GLY A 51 -8.18 -20.59 6.28
N ILE A 52 -7.24 -19.66 6.49
CA ILE A 52 -6.79 -18.74 5.44
C ILE A 52 -6.01 -19.53 4.40
N LEU A 53 -6.44 -19.46 3.14
CA LEU A 53 -5.79 -20.10 2.00
C LEU A 53 -4.84 -19.16 1.26
N ASP A 54 -5.26 -17.90 1.09
CA ASP A 54 -4.50 -16.92 0.33
C ASP A 54 -4.85 -15.48 0.72
N VAL A 55 -3.97 -14.55 0.33
CA VAL A 55 -4.21 -13.11 0.35
C VAL A 55 -3.90 -12.53 -1.02
N MET A 56 -4.77 -11.66 -1.52
CA MET A 56 -4.64 -11.03 -2.82
C MET A 56 -4.70 -9.51 -2.69
N ILE A 57 -3.94 -8.82 -3.54
CA ILE A 57 -4.03 -7.38 -3.72
C ILE A 57 -4.92 -7.13 -4.93
N GLU A 58 -6.15 -6.69 -4.71
CA GLU A 58 -7.13 -6.44 -5.77
C GLU A 58 -6.87 -5.09 -6.45
N GLY A 59 -6.41 -4.11 -5.68
CA GLY A 59 -6.16 -2.77 -6.18
C GLY A 59 -5.18 -1.99 -5.32
N MET A 60 -4.45 -1.10 -5.97
CA MET A 60 -3.59 -0.12 -5.31
C MET A 60 -3.85 1.25 -5.96
N PHE A 61 -4.05 2.25 -5.11
CA PHE A 61 -4.36 3.61 -5.52
C PHE A 61 -3.51 4.57 -4.73
N LEU A 62 -3.06 5.64 -5.38
CA LEU A 62 -2.37 6.74 -4.72
C LEU A 62 -3.26 7.97 -4.80
N GLU A 63 -3.81 8.37 -3.66
CA GLU A 63 -4.48 9.65 -3.54
C GLU A 63 -3.45 10.74 -3.26
N VAL A 64 -3.56 11.86 -3.99
CA VAL A 64 -2.65 12.98 -3.92
C VAL A 64 -3.48 14.22 -3.62
N THR A 65 -3.27 14.79 -2.45
CA THR A 65 -4.02 15.94 -1.94
C THR A 65 -3.07 17.11 -1.75
N PRO A 66 -3.37 18.30 -2.29
CA PRO A 66 -2.59 19.49 -1.99
C PRO A 66 -2.63 19.79 -0.49
N ASN A 67 -1.47 19.96 0.13
CA ASN A 67 -1.40 20.23 1.56
C ASN A 67 -1.44 21.76 1.81
N ALA A 68 -2.64 22.30 2.02
CA ALA A 68 -2.87 23.72 2.24
C ALA A 68 -2.69 24.17 3.70
N ALA A 69 -1.64 23.70 4.38
CA ALA A 69 -1.32 24.14 5.74
C ALA A 69 -0.82 25.60 5.75
N SER A 70 -1.35 26.42 6.66
CA SER A 70 -1.01 27.84 6.77
C SER A 70 0.49 28.05 7.02
N GLY A 71 1.15 28.89 6.20
CA GLY A 71 2.56 29.23 6.34
C GLY A 71 3.52 28.27 5.63
N VAL A 72 3.00 27.27 4.90
CA VAL A 72 3.79 26.39 4.04
C VAL A 72 3.70 26.87 2.58
N PRO A 73 4.80 26.88 1.80
CA PRO A 73 4.75 27.25 0.40
C PRO A 73 3.80 26.35 -0.41
N GLU A 74 3.14 26.94 -1.40
CA GLU A 74 2.38 26.18 -2.39
C GLU A 74 3.32 25.36 -3.29
N ASN A 75 2.76 24.36 -3.98
CA ASN A 75 3.50 23.59 -4.98
C ASN A 75 4.05 24.53 -6.07
N SER A 76 5.37 24.51 -6.29
CA SER A 76 5.98 25.11 -7.49
C SER A 76 6.37 24.06 -8.52
N ALA A 77 6.27 22.77 -8.16
CA ALA A 77 6.34 21.66 -9.11
C ALA A 77 4.97 21.46 -9.77
N SER A 78 4.95 21.30 -11.08
CA SER A 78 3.72 20.94 -11.81
C SER A 78 3.48 19.43 -11.84
N ARG A 79 4.54 18.64 -11.58
CA ARG A 79 4.53 17.18 -11.65
C ARG A 79 5.63 16.60 -10.78
N THR A 80 5.47 15.36 -10.34
CA THR A 80 6.54 14.54 -9.78
C THR A 80 6.62 13.19 -10.50
N THR A 81 7.83 12.65 -10.66
CA THR A 81 8.04 11.26 -11.05
C THR A 81 8.41 10.47 -9.81
N SER A 82 7.59 9.49 -9.45
CA SER A 82 7.68 8.74 -8.19
C SER A 82 7.92 7.26 -8.40
N SER A 83 8.65 6.63 -7.48
CA SER A 83 8.77 5.19 -7.36
C SER A 83 8.34 4.74 -5.97
N ILE A 84 7.71 3.57 -5.88
CA ILE A 84 7.32 2.95 -4.61
C ILE A 84 8.16 1.70 -4.42
N VAL A 85 8.86 1.62 -3.29
CA VAL A 85 9.71 0.51 -2.91
C VAL A 85 9.18 -0.12 -1.63
N LEU A 86 9.09 -1.43 -1.61
CA LEU A 86 8.72 -2.23 -0.45
C LEU A 86 10.00 -2.77 0.20
N THR A 87 10.09 -2.72 1.53
CA THR A 87 11.16 -3.37 2.28
C THR A 87 10.63 -4.65 2.91
N ASP A 88 11.25 -5.79 2.60
CA ASP A 88 10.89 -7.06 3.20
C ASP A 88 11.37 -7.21 4.65
N TRP A 89 10.99 -8.31 5.29
CA TRP A 89 11.36 -8.59 6.69
C TRP A 89 12.88 -8.67 6.93
N ASN A 90 13.66 -9.00 5.90
CA ASN A 90 15.12 -9.12 5.95
C ASN A 90 15.83 -7.81 5.57
N GLY A 91 15.08 -6.75 5.23
CA GLY A 91 15.62 -5.47 4.76
C GLY A 91 15.92 -5.43 3.26
N GLY A 92 15.47 -6.43 2.48
CA GLY A 92 15.57 -6.41 1.03
C GLY A 92 14.58 -5.42 0.41
N GLU A 93 15.04 -4.64 -0.56
CA GLU A 93 14.20 -3.67 -1.28
C GLU A 93 13.60 -4.27 -2.56
N HIS A 94 12.29 -4.07 -2.74
CA HIS A 94 11.52 -4.59 -3.86
C HIS A 94 10.72 -3.47 -4.50
N LEU A 95 11.03 -3.16 -5.75
CA LEU A 95 10.33 -2.13 -6.49
C LEU A 95 8.89 -2.58 -6.75
N LEU A 96 7.93 -1.81 -6.24
CA LEU A 96 6.51 -2.02 -6.43
C LEU A 96 5.99 -1.21 -7.62
N ILE A 97 6.47 0.02 -7.76
CA ILE A 97 6.15 0.94 -8.86
C ILE A 97 7.43 1.70 -9.25
N GLU A 98 7.62 1.92 -10.54
CA GLU A 98 8.75 2.67 -11.10
C GLU A 98 8.26 3.80 -11.98
N ASP A 99 8.86 4.98 -11.85
CA ASP A 99 8.68 6.14 -12.72
C ASP A 99 7.22 6.57 -12.97
N LEU A 100 6.38 6.51 -11.93
CA LEU A 100 5.00 6.99 -11.97
C LEU A 100 4.98 8.52 -12.07
N SER A 101 4.48 9.04 -13.18
CA SER A 101 4.28 10.47 -13.38
C SER A 101 2.95 10.93 -12.77
N ILE A 102 3.02 11.85 -11.81
CA ILE A 102 1.88 12.39 -11.07
C ILE A 102 1.83 13.91 -11.28
N GLU A 103 0.71 14.43 -11.77
CA GLU A 103 0.50 15.88 -11.88
C GLU A 103 0.17 16.46 -10.49
N LEU A 104 0.79 17.58 -10.13
CA LEU A 104 0.52 18.25 -8.86
C LEU A 104 -0.46 19.39 -9.15
N THR A 105 -1.75 19.10 -8.96
CA THR A 105 -2.83 20.06 -9.18
C THR A 105 -3.28 20.69 -7.86
N GLU A 106 -4.17 21.67 -7.91
CA GLU A 106 -4.78 22.29 -6.71
C GLU A 106 -5.96 21.47 -6.14
N VAL A 107 -6.26 20.30 -6.71
CA VAL A 107 -7.37 19.44 -6.28
C VAL A 107 -6.88 18.05 -5.92
N THR A 108 -7.59 17.38 -5.01
CA THR A 108 -7.35 15.97 -4.72
C THR A 108 -7.60 15.12 -5.96
N GLN A 109 -6.67 14.22 -6.25
CA GLN A 109 -6.78 13.25 -7.34
C GLN A 109 -6.41 11.85 -6.85
N GLU A 110 -6.96 10.84 -7.50
CA GLU A 110 -6.62 9.45 -7.24
C GLU A 110 -6.01 8.82 -8.50
N VAL A 111 -4.83 8.23 -8.34
CA VAL A 111 -4.09 7.56 -9.41
C VAL A 111 -4.23 6.05 -9.20
N ASN A 112 -4.84 5.36 -10.16
CA ASN A 112 -4.86 3.89 -10.17
C ASN A 112 -3.46 3.36 -10.56
N LEU A 113 -2.88 2.53 -9.70
CA LEU A 113 -1.51 2.06 -9.83
C LEU A 113 -1.40 0.73 -10.60
N GLN A 114 -2.51 0.05 -10.89
CA GLN A 114 -2.53 -1.32 -11.43
C GLN A 114 -1.66 -1.54 -12.67
N SER A 115 -1.63 -0.58 -13.60
CA SER A 115 -0.83 -0.66 -14.83
C SER A 115 0.67 -0.45 -14.61
N SER A 116 1.05 0.12 -13.47
CA SER A 116 2.44 0.47 -13.13
C SER A 116 3.07 -0.51 -12.12
N LEU A 117 2.28 -1.48 -11.65
CA LEU A 117 2.73 -2.46 -10.68
C LEU A 117 3.78 -3.42 -11.27
N ARG A 118 4.86 -3.63 -10.52
CA ARG A 118 5.90 -4.59 -10.84
C ARG A 118 5.57 -5.94 -10.21
N LYS A 119 5.49 -6.99 -11.04
CA LYS A 119 5.14 -8.36 -10.62
C LYS A 119 5.96 -8.86 -9.42
N ALA A 120 7.27 -8.59 -9.39
CA ALA A 120 8.15 -9.01 -8.30
C ALA A 120 7.78 -8.31 -6.97
N GLY A 121 7.60 -6.98 -6.99
CA GLY A 121 7.17 -6.22 -5.82
C GLY A 121 5.78 -6.64 -5.33
N VAL A 122 4.82 -6.84 -6.24
CA VAL A 122 3.47 -7.32 -5.88
C VAL A 122 3.52 -8.70 -5.24
N LYS A 123 4.34 -9.61 -5.79
CA LYS A 123 4.52 -10.95 -5.20
C LYS A 123 5.08 -10.83 -3.79
N GLN A 124 6.15 -10.05 -3.60
CA GLN A 124 6.73 -9.86 -2.27
C GLN A 124 5.72 -9.24 -1.30
N PHE A 125 4.91 -8.29 -1.76
CA PHE A 125 3.91 -7.67 -0.90
C PHE A 125 2.82 -8.67 -0.52
N ARG A 126 2.35 -9.49 -1.46
CA ARG A 126 1.43 -10.61 -1.18
C ARG A 126 2.02 -11.59 -0.16
N ASP A 127 3.30 -11.97 -0.31
CA ASP A 127 3.95 -12.90 0.60
C ASP A 127 4.03 -12.33 2.04
N ILE A 128 4.25 -11.01 2.17
CA ILE A 128 4.20 -10.28 3.44
C ILE A 128 2.78 -10.29 4.03
N LEU A 129 1.77 -9.93 3.24
CA LEU A 129 0.37 -9.90 3.69
C LEU A 129 -0.12 -11.29 4.11
N PHE A 130 0.29 -12.33 3.39
CA PHE A 130 -0.02 -13.71 3.72
C PHE A 130 0.63 -14.14 5.03
N ALA A 131 1.89 -13.76 5.28
CA ALA A 131 2.55 -14.01 6.56
C ALA A 131 1.82 -13.31 7.72
N ILE A 132 1.35 -12.07 7.52
CA ILE A 132 0.53 -11.36 8.51
C ILE A 132 -0.76 -12.11 8.79
N ALA A 133 -1.47 -12.52 7.73
CA ALA A 133 -2.73 -13.26 7.83
C ALA A 133 -2.58 -14.59 8.58
N GLN A 134 -1.47 -15.30 8.37
CA GLN A 134 -1.16 -16.56 9.06
C GLN A 134 -0.53 -16.37 10.45
N ASN A 135 -0.36 -15.12 10.90
CA ASN A 135 0.38 -14.78 12.13
C ASN A 135 1.80 -15.37 12.17
N ASP A 136 2.45 -15.47 11.01
CA ASP A 136 3.82 -15.98 10.82
C ASP A 136 4.81 -14.82 10.63
N ILE A 137 4.75 -13.87 11.55
CA ILE A 137 5.50 -12.62 11.46
C ILE A 137 6.83 -12.79 12.22
N PRO A 138 7.99 -12.47 11.61
CA PRO A 138 9.26 -12.59 12.31
C PRO A 138 9.31 -11.74 13.59
N ALA A 139 9.95 -12.27 14.63
CA ALA A 139 10.02 -11.61 15.94
C ALA A 139 10.58 -10.18 15.84
N GLY A 140 9.89 -9.23 16.49
CA GLY A 140 10.27 -7.81 16.50
C GLY A 140 9.91 -7.04 15.23
N LYS A 141 9.16 -7.62 14.28
CA LYS A 141 8.62 -6.92 13.12
C LYS A 141 7.20 -6.44 13.41
N GLU A 142 7.04 -5.13 13.48
CA GLU A 142 5.75 -4.48 13.79
C GLU A 142 5.17 -3.72 12.58
N LYS A 143 5.99 -3.51 11.55
CA LYS A 143 5.63 -2.72 10.38
C LYS A 143 6.29 -3.23 9.11
N VAL A 144 5.59 -3.04 8.01
CA VAL A 144 6.09 -3.20 6.65
C VAL A 144 6.55 -1.83 6.16
N GLY A 145 7.82 -1.72 5.79
CA GLY A 145 8.38 -0.47 5.30
C GLY A 145 8.01 -0.27 3.84
N VAL A 146 7.31 0.81 3.52
CA VAL A 146 7.12 1.30 2.17
C VAL A 146 7.88 2.61 2.04
N ARG A 147 8.56 2.81 0.92
CA ARG A 147 9.35 4.02 0.66
C ARG A 147 8.88 4.62 -0.65
N LEU A 148 8.53 5.89 -0.59
CA LEU A 148 8.14 6.68 -1.74
C LEU A 148 9.29 7.63 -2.08
N THR A 149 9.94 7.37 -3.21
CA THR A 149 10.99 8.25 -3.73
C THR A 149 10.46 9.02 -4.92
N GLY A 150 10.96 10.22 -5.15
CA GLY A 150 10.58 10.94 -6.35
C GLY A 150 11.37 12.20 -6.61
N SER A 151 11.09 12.81 -7.76
CA SER A 151 11.74 14.04 -8.20
C SER A 151 10.73 14.99 -8.86
N PRO A 152 10.72 16.28 -8.46
CA PRO A 152 9.82 17.27 -9.02
C PRO A 152 10.20 17.64 -10.46
N THR A 153 9.19 18.10 -11.19
CA THR A 153 9.32 18.77 -12.48
C THR A 153 8.64 20.15 -12.39
N PRO A 154 9.35 21.25 -12.69
CA PRO A 154 10.78 21.32 -12.99
C PRO A 154 11.66 20.92 -11.79
N SER A 155 12.91 20.56 -12.08
CA SER A 155 13.86 20.10 -11.03
C SER A 155 14.15 21.23 -10.05
N GLY A 156 14.28 20.90 -8.76
CA GLY A 156 14.45 21.87 -7.69
C GLY A 156 13.17 22.61 -7.29
N SER A 157 12.01 22.28 -7.87
CA SER A 157 10.75 22.83 -7.40
C SER A 157 10.35 22.28 -6.02
N TYR A 158 9.45 23.01 -5.37
CA TYR A 158 8.84 22.67 -4.09
C TYR A 158 7.63 21.77 -4.30
N ILE A 159 7.56 20.70 -3.51
CA ILE A 159 6.39 19.82 -3.41
C ILE A 159 5.82 19.96 -1.99
N ASN A 160 4.51 20.16 -1.92
CA ASN A 160 3.69 20.23 -0.73
C ASN A 160 2.39 19.47 -0.99
N ALA A 161 2.42 18.17 -0.73
CA ALA A 161 1.29 17.27 -0.97
C ALA A 161 1.23 16.18 0.10
N GLU A 162 0.00 15.84 0.50
CA GLU A 162 -0.29 14.61 1.23
C GLU A 162 -0.50 13.49 0.21
N LEU A 163 0.19 12.38 0.42
CA LEU A 163 0.18 11.20 -0.44
C LEU A 163 -0.34 10.02 0.38
N LYS A 164 -1.45 9.46 -0.07
CA LYS A 164 -2.20 8.42 0.65
C LYS A 164 -2.29 7.18 -0.21
N LEU A 165 -1.51 6.16 0.15
CA LEU A 165 -1.48 4.86 -0.49
C LEU A 165 -2.63 4.00 0.04
N LYS A 166 -3.61 3.71 -0.82
CA LYS A 166 -4.74 2.83 -0.52
C LYS A 166 -4.50 1.47 -1.16
N ILE A 167 -4.64 0.41 -0.38
CA ILE A 167 -4.42 -0.98 -0.81
C ILE A 167 -5.68 -1.76 -0.51
N LYS A 168 -6.32 -2.28 -1.55
CA LYS A 168 -7.48 -3.16 -1.44
C LYS A 168 -7.02 -4.61 -1.35
N ILE A 169 -7.29 -5.24 -0.22
CA ILE A 169 -6.84 -6.59 0.12
C ILE A 169 -8.04 -7.51 0.15
N VAL A 170 -7.91 -8.70 -0.44
CA VAL A 170 -8.90 -9.78 -0.39
C VAL A 170 -8.24 -10.97 0.29
N VAL A 171 -8.95 -11.60 1.22
CA VAL A 171 -8.47 -12.81 1.91
C VAL A 171 -9.34 -13.98 1.48
N GLU A 172 -8.73 -15.08 1.06
CA GLU A 172 -9.44 -16.32 0.73
C GLU A 172 -9.48 -17.24 1.96
N TYR A 173 -10.68 -17.66 2.35
CA TYR A 173 -10.90 -18.63 3.42
C TYR A 173 -11.48 -19.93 2.85
N LYS A 174 -11.06 -21.06 3.43
CA LYS A 174 -11.75 -22.35 3.28
C LYS A 174 -12.57 -22.65 4.51
N THR A 175 -13.86 -22.90 4.31
CA THR A 175 -14.76 -23.34 5.37
C THR A 175 -15.53 -24.61 4.96
N ASP A 176 -15.83 -25.45 5.94
CA ASP A 176 -16.65 -26.65 5.79
C ASP A 176 -18.06 -26.33 6.32
N ILE A 177 -19.09 -26.50 5.47
CA ILE A 177 -20.51 -26.31 5.83
C ILE A 177 -21.31 -27.58 5.54
#